data_AF-A0AAV5WYV6-F1
#
_entry.id   AF-A0AAV5WYV6-F1
#
_cell.length_a   1.000
_cell.length_b   1.000
_cell.length_c   1.000
_cell.angle_alpha   90.00
_cell.angle_beta   90.00
_cell.angle_gamma   90.00
#
_symmetry.space_group_name_H-M   'P 1'
#
loop_
_entity.id
_entity.type
_entity.pdbx_description
1 polymer ?
#
loop_
_entity_poly.entity_id
_entity_poly.type
_entity_poly.pdbx_seq_one_letter_code
_entity_poly.pdbx_strand_id
1 'polypeptide(L)'
;MNLDRLRKLLRDLTELYFTEDSRTCGNAKMDFIFRSSHAYLQLIENFSTEEKSILERLSSTPQHNAHYYFNDDVMGLFAPVIYRNYSTNNFFDLEMPALYTILHEFHHSIFRNVYDISDLVQEHLPCIANHYSELCKEFGQGECHGGNKTLSEDAPDVEGLRTAYDMFSSRYSEQEKKKYLKKINVTRDQAFFYSLGMNSCGQKDYTTHSEEDKHSPMLIRLNGMVSLMPEFSRSFQCRKGDRMYTDEETTCYVFGNN
;
A
#
# COMPACT_ATOMS: atom_id res chain seq x y z
N MET A 1 24.13 -19.46 -9.16
CA MET A 1 24.54 -18.69 -10.37
C MET A 1 26.03 -18.28 -10.34
N ASN A 2 26.79 -18.35 -11.46
CA ASN A 2 28.20 -17.87 -11.54
C ASN A 2 28.27 -16.38 -11.98
N LEU A 3 29.22 -15.61 -11.47
CA LEU A 3 29.45 -14.17 -11.72
C LEU A 3 29.50 -13.80 -13.21
N ASP A 4 30.06 -14.66 -14.07
CA ASP A 4 30.10 -14.41 -15.52
C ASP A 4 28.71 -14.37 -16.15
N ARG A 5 27.80 -15.21 -15.64
CA ARG A 5 26.40 -15.26 -16.08
C ARG A 5 25.64 -14.02 -15.59
N LEU A 6 25.85 -13.59 -14.36
CA LEU A 6 25.28 -12.34 -13.83
C LEU A 6 25.75 -11.11 -14.63
N ARG A 7 27.04 -11.05 -14.94
CA ARG A 7 27.61 -9.96 -15.73
C ARG A 7 27.04 -9.91 -17.15
N LYS A 8 26.84 -11.08 -17.77
CA LYS A 8 26.16 -11.19 -19.06
C LYS A 8 24.72 -10.67 -18.97
N LEU A 9 23.97 -11.08 -17.94
CA LEU A 9 22.59 -10.64 -17.72
C LEU A 9 22.47 -9.12 -17.58
N LEU A 10 23.32 -8.49 -16.75
CA LEU A 10 23.34 -7.05 -16.57
C LEU A 10 23.66 -6.30 -17.87
N ARG A 11 24.58 -6.84 -18.68
CA ARG A 11 24.93 -6.28 -19.99
C ARG A 11 23.76 -6.38 -20.96
N ASP A 12 23.15 -7.55 -21.07
CA ASP A 12 22.05 -7.80 -22.00
C ASP A 12 20.80 -6.95 -21.62
N LEU A 13 20.53 -6.76 -20.32
CA LEU A 13 19.49 -5.83 -19.82
C LEU A 13 19.79 -4.37 -20.22
N THR A 14 21.05 -3.95 -20.06
CA THR A 14 21.50 -2.59 -20.41
C THR A 14 21.41 -2.35 -21.91
N GLU A 15 21.81 -3.34 -22.73
CA GLU A 15 21.75 -3.27 -24.19
C GLU A 15 20.31 -3.16 -24.69
N LEU A 16 19.39 -3.96 -24.16
CA LEU A 16 17.97 -3.88 -24.47
C LEU A 16 17.38 -2.50 -24.07
N TYR A 17 17.75 -1.97 -22.90
CA TYR A 17 17.33 -0.63 -22.49
C TYR A 17 17.70 0.46 -23.52
N PHE A 18 18.94 0.43 -24.05
CA PHE A 18 19.43 1.45 -24.98
C PHE A 18 18.96 1.25 -26.42
N THR A 19 18.55 0.04 -26.79
CA THR A 19 18.05 -0.28 -28.14
C THR A 19 16.54 -0.18 -28.26
N GLU A 20 15.81 -0.12 -27.15
CA GLU A 20 14.35 -0.07 -27.10
C GLU A 20 13.79 1.32 -27.38
N ASP A 21 13.30 1.57 -28.60
CA ASP A 21 12.77 2.88 -29.01
C ASP A 21 11.23 2.95 -29.03
N SER A 22 10.53 1.84 -28.77
CA SER A 22 9.10 1.70 -29.09
C SER A 22 8.12 2.28 -28.06
N ARG A 23 8.60 2.71 -26.88
CA ARG A 23 7.76 3.25 -25.80
C ARG A 23 8.35 4.51 -25.16
N THR A 24 8.22 5.63 -25.84
CA THR A 24 8.51 6.94 -25.26
C THR A 24 7.23 7.78 -25.15
N CYS A 25 7.04 8.44 -24.02
CA CYS A 25 5.98 9.41 -23.78
C CYS A 25 6.53 10.84 -23.64
N GLY A 26 7.80 11.06 -24.00
CA GLY A 26 8.45 12.38 -23.98
C GLY A 26 8.85 12.85 -22.57
N ASN A 27 8.81 11.96 -21.58
CA ASN A 27 9.26 12.24 -20.23
C ASN A 27 10.41 11.30 -19.89
N ALA A 28 11.62 11.84 -19.79
CA ALA A 28 12.85 11.06 -19.65
C ALA A 28 12.84 10.05 -18.48
N LYS A 29 12.11 10.34 -17.38
CA LYS A 29 11.99 9.41 -16.25
C LYS A 29 11.01 8.26 -16.54
N MET A 30 9.88 8.56 -17.19
CA MET A 30 8.89 7.57 -17.63
C MET A 30 9.45 6.66 -18.73
N ASP A 31 10.16 7.28 -19.68
CA ASP A 31 10.82 6.58 -20.79
C ASP A 31 11.87 5.60 -20.26
N PHE A 32 12.63 6.00 -19.22
CA PHE A 32 13.57 5.12 -18.54
C PHE A 32 12.89 3.86 -18.01
N ILE A 33 11.73 4.01 -17.37
CA ILE A 33 11.00 2.91 -16.74
C ILE A 33 10.37 1.99 -17.77
N PHE A 34 9.73 2.54 -18.80
CA PHE A 34 9.10 1.72 -19.83
C PHE A 34 10.13 0.90 -20.61
N ARG A 35 11.28 1.50 -20.94
CA ARG A 35 12.41 0.77 -21.56
C ARG A 35 12.97 -0.30 -20.63
N SER A 36 13.14 0.00 -19.35
CA SER A 36 13.66 -0.96 -18.35
C SER A 36 12.68 -2.13 -18.11
N SER A 37 11.39 -1.84 -17.99
CA SER A 37 10.33 -2.84 -17.81
C SER A 37 10.23 -3.77 -19.03
N HIS A 38 10.29 -3.20 -20.22
CA HIS A 38 10.23 -3.98 -21.45
C HIS A 38 11.45 -4.89 -21.62
N ALA A 39 12.66 -4.35 -21.40
CA ALA A 39 13.91 -5.10 -21.42
C ALA A 39 13.87 -6.27 -20.41
N TYR A 40 13.34 -6.05 -19.21
CA TYR A 40 13.18 -7.10 -18.21
C TYR A 40 12.22 -8.21 -18.67
N LEU A 41 11.05 -7.84 -19.19
CA LEU A 41 10.03 -8.81 -19.63
C LEU A 41 10.52 -9.70 -20.78
N GLN A 42 11.37 -9.18 -21.68
CA GLN A 42 11.99 -9.97 -22.74
C GLN A 42 13.01 -10.99 -22.21
N LEU A 43 13.63 -10.71 -21.07
CA LEU A 43 14.70 -11.52 -20.51
C LEU A 43 14.19 -12.61 -19.56
N ILE A 44 13.12 -12.33 -18.80
CA ILE A 44 12.66 -13.21 -17.71
C ILE A 44 12.12 -14.57 -18.17
N GLU A 45 11.60 -14.68 -19.40
CA GLU A 45 11.01 -15.93 -19.91
C GLU A 45 12.01 -17.09 -19.95
N ASN A 46 13.31 -16.81 -20.11
CA ASN A 46 14.35 -17.82 -20.28
C ASN A 46 15.17 -18.12 -19.02
N PHE A 47 14.76 -17.59 -17.85
CA PHE A 47 15.55 -17.66 -16.61
C PHE A 47 15.12 -18.75 -15.66
N SER A 48 16.09 -19.32 -14.95
CA SER A 48 15.85 -20.21 -13.81
C SER A 48 15.30 -19.43 -12.61
N THR A 49 14.70 -20.13 -11.65
CA THR A 49 14.12 -19.52 -10.44
C THR A 49 15.13 -18.71 -9.63
N GLU A 50 16.38 -19.18 -9.53
CA GLU A 50 17.46 -18.46 -8.82
C GLU A 50 17.81 -17.14 -9.53
N GLU A 51 17.81 -17.13 -10.86
CA GLU A 51 18.12 -15.95 -11.67
C GLU A 51 16.99 -14.93 -11.64
N LYS A 52 15.73 -15.40 -11.68
CA LYS A 52 14.55 -14.57 -11.50
C LYS A 52 14.60 -13.83 -10.18
N SER A 53 14.91 -14.52 -9.07
CA SER A 53 15.05 -13.90 -7.75
C SER A 53 16.14 -12.82 -7.69
N ILE A 54 17.25 -12.99 -8.42
CA ILE A 54 18.35 -12.01 -8.43
C ILE A 54 18.01 -10.82 -9.31
N LEU A 55 17.36 -11.04 -10.45
CA LEU A 55 16.88 -9.98 -11.32
C LEU A 55 15.69 -9.23 -10.74
N GLU A 56 14.75 -9.88 -10.05
CA GLU A 56 13.71 -9.21 -9.27
C GLU A 56 14.31 -8.24 -8.24
N ARG A 57 15.47 -8.56 -7.66
CA ARG A 57 16.21 -7.63 -6.78
C ARG A 57 16.89 -6.48 -7.53
N LEU A 58 17.37 -6.71 -8.75
CA LEU A 58 18.10 -5.72 -9.55
C LEU A 58 17.21 -4.81 -10.40
N SER A 59 16.07 -5.34 -10.81
CA SER A 59 15.22 -4.78 -11.84
C SER A 59 13.76 -5.04 -11.54
N SER A 60 13.39 -5.10 -10.24
CA SER A 60 12.03 -5.36 -9.78
C SER A 60 11.11 -4.75 -10.80
N THR A 61 10.37 -5.60 -11.51
CA THR A 61 9.46 -5.20 -12.58
C THR A 61 8.91 -3.85 -12.21
N PRO A 62 8.99 -2.82 -13.06
CA PRO A 62 8.37 -1.54 -12.77
C PRO A 62 6.84 -1.71 -12.73
N GLN A 63 6.39 -2.37 -11.69
CA GLN A 63 5.04 -2.46 -11.23
C GLN A 63 4.79 -1.16 -10.48
N HIS A 64 3.54 -0.71 -10.53
CA HIS A 64 3.08 0.37 -9.68
C HIS A 64 2.97 -0.14 -8.24
N ASN A 65 4.08 -0.55 -7.64
CA ASN A 65 4.08 -1.22 -6.36
C ASN A 65 5.26 -0.80 -5.48
N ALA A 66 5.10 -1.01 -4.18
CA ALA A 66 6.16 -0.99 -3.21
C ALA A 66 6.33 -2.41 -2.65
N HIS A 67 7.50 -2.72 -2.10
CA HIS A 67 7.73 -4.01 -1.48
C HIS A 67 8.83 -3.94 -0.42
N TYR A 68 8.60 -4.62 0.70
CA TYR A 68 9.60 -4.85 1.73
C TYR A 68 10.36 -6.17 1.52
N TYR A 69 11.68 -6.08 1.30
CA TYR A 69 12.56 -7.22 1.08
C TYR A 69 13.11 -7.75 2.41
N PHE A 70 12.42 -8.74 2.99
CA PHE A 70 12.73 -9.31 4.31
C PHE A 70 14.13 -9.90 4.52
N ASN A 71 14.83 -10.31 3.46
CA ASN A 71 16.16 -10.90 3.60
C ASN A 71 17.25 -9.84 3.73
N ASP A 72 16.96 -8.62 3.29
CA ASP A 72 17.91 -7.54 3.17
C ASP A 72 17.54 -6.36 4.10
N ASP A 73 16.37 -6.41 4.75
CA ASP A 73 15.75 -5.32 5.53
C ASP A 73 15.67 -4.00 4.73
N VAL A 74 15.41 -4.12 3.42
CA VAL A 74 15.33 -3.00 2.48
C VAL A 74 13.92 -2.84 1.97
N MET A 75 13.43 -1.60 1.93
CA MET A 75 12.20 -1.23 1.24
C MET A 75 12.52 -0.80 -0.20
N GLY A 76 11.91 -1.48 -1.18
CA GLY A 76 11.95 -1.08 -2.58
C GLY A 76 10.79 -0.17 -2.95
N LEU A 77 11.12 1.03 -3.41
CA LEU A 77 10.17 1.95 -4.03
C LEU A 77 10.63 2.24 -5.46
N PHE A 78 9.92 1.73 -6.47
CA PHE A 78 10.22 2.10 -7.86
C PHE A 78 9.46 3.36 -8.27
N ALA A 79 10.05 4.49 -7.89
CA ALA A 79 9.56 5.84 -8.15
C ALA A 79 10.34 6.49 -9.29
N PRO A 80 9.84 6.42 -10.54
CA PRO A 80 9.37 7.69 -11.10
C PRO A 80 7.95 7.81 -11.71
N VAL A 81 7.14 6.73 -11.84
CA VAL A 81 5.81 6.78 -12.53
C VAL A 81 4.60 6.99 -11.61
N ILE A 82 4.56 6.38 -10.43
CA ILE A 82 3.37 6.43 -9.57
C ILE A 82 3.10 7.86 -9.07
N TYR A 83 4.15 8.68 -8.97
CA TYR A 83 4.14 9.95 -8.24
C TYR A 83 4.30 11.20 -9.12
N ARG A 84 4.03 11.13 -10.44
CA ARG A 84 4.05 12.35 -11.26
C ARG A 84 2.94 12.41 -12.30
N ASN A 85 1.70 12.66 -11.83
CA ASN A 85 0.84 13.75 -12.34
C ASN A 85 -0.47 13.99 -11.55
N TYR A 86 -0.52 13.79 -10.22
CA TYR A 86 -1.64 14.33 -9.40
C TYR A 86 -1.29 15.62 -8.66
N SER A 87 -0.05 16.12 -8.80
CA SER A 87 0.45 17.36 -8.19
C SER A 87 -0.14 18.66 -8.76
N THR A 88 -1.24 18.61 -9.52
CA THR A 88 -2.06 19.81 -9.78
C THR A 88 -3.18 19.99 -8.76
N ASN A 89 -3.47 18.97 -7.94
CA ASN A 89 -4.48 18.99 -6.87
C ASN A 89 -3.85 18.74 -5.50
N ASN A 90 -2.80 19.50 -5.14
CA ASN A 90 -2.27 19.54 -3.76
C ASN A 90 -3.34 20.10 -2.81
N PHE A 91 -4.14 19.21 -2.22
CA PHE A 91 -4.93 19.49 -1.02
C PHE A 91 -4.05 19.55 0.23
N PHE A 92 -2.92 18.86 0.18
CA PHE A 92 -1.90 18.77 1.22
C PHE A 92 -0.53 19.13 0.65
N ASP A 93 0.36 19.61 1.52
CA ASP A 93 1.79 19.78 1.21
C ASP A 93 2.54 18.42 1.28
N LEU A 94 1.83 17.33 1.62
CA LEU A 94 2.34 15.98 1.85
C LEU A 94 1.58 15.00 0.95
N GLU A 95 2.30 14.18 0.18
CA GLU A 95 1.69 13.14 -0.66
C GLU A 95 1.21 11.97 0.20
N MET A 96 -0.02 12.10 0.72
CA MET A 96 -0.58 11.15 1.70
C MET A 96 -0.64 9.69 1.22
N PRO A 97 -1.03 9.37 -0.03
CA PRO A 97 -1.02 7.98 -0.52
C PRO A 97 0.39 7.39 -0.59
N ALA A 98 1.38 8.21 -0.97
CA ALA A 98 2.79 7.81 -0.99
C ALA A 98 3.28 7.48 0.42
N LEU A 99 2.97 8.35 1.37
CA LEU A 99 3.34 8.18 2.76
C LEU A 99 2.71 6.92 3.36
N TYR A 100 1.41 6.70 3.15
CA TYR A 100 0.73 5.48 3.57
C TYR A 100 1.40 4.24 2.98
N THR A 101 1.71 4.22 1.67
CA THR A 101 2.36 3.08 1.02
C THR A 101 3.73 2.79 1.63
N ILE A 102 4.53 3.83 1.87
CA ILE A 102 5.84 3.71 2.54
C ILE A 102 5.67 3.13 3.94
N LEU A 103 4.69 3.61 4.70
CA LEU A 103 4.47 3.18 6.06
C LEU A 103 3.91 1.76 6.11
N HIS A 104 3.05 1.36 5.18
CA HIS A 104 2.62 -0.04 5.02
C HIS A 104 3.84 -0.96 4.85
N GLU A 105 4.71 -0.67 3.88
CA GLU A 105 5.90 -1.49 3.66
C GLU A 105 6.89 -1.44 4.82
N PHE A 106 7.00 -0.30 5.50
CA PHE A 106 7.81 -0.21 6.71
C PHE A 106 7.31 -1.15 7.80
N HIS A 107 6.00 -1.26 7.98
CA HIS A 107 5.42 -2.14 9.00
C HIS A 107 5.60 -3.63 8.69
N HIS A 108 5.83 -4.02 7.42
CA HIS A 108 6.27 -5.39 7.12
C HIS A 108 7.54 -5.79 7.86
N SER A 109 8.44 -4.85 8.20
CA SER A 109 9.61 -5.14 9.07
C SER A 109 9.22 -5.74 10.44
N ILE A 110 8.00 -5.50 10.89
CA ILE A 110 7.43 -6.01 12.15
C ILE A 110 6.56 -7.24 11.89
N PHE A 111 5.81 -7.27 10.78
CA PHE A 111 4.80 -8.32 10.48
C PHE A 111 5.28 -9.47 9.58
N ARG A 112 6.60 -9.64 9.40
CA ARG A 112 7.25 -10.67 8.54
C ARG A 112 6.62 -12.06 8.59
N ASN A 113 6.25 -12.50 9.79
CA ASN A 113 5.47 -13.69 10.01
C ASN A 113 4.60 -13.41 11.23
N VAL A 114 3.28 -13.48 11.09
CA VAL A 114 2.31 -13.20 12.17
C VAL A 114 2.63 -14.03 13.45
N TYR A 115 3.32 -15.15 13.28
CA TYR A 115 3.74 -16.09 14.33
C TYR A 115 5.10 -15.79 14.99
N ASP A 116 5.89 -14.85 14.49
CA ASP A 116 7.24 -14.52 15.00
C ASP A 116 7.32 -13.10 15.59
N ILE A 117 6.15 -12.53 15.91
CA ILE A 117 6.01 -11.23 16.55
C ILE A 117 5.98 -11.43 18.07
N SER A 118 6.50 -10.48 18.84
CA SER A 118 6.40 -10.49 20.32
C SER A 118 4.97 -10.83 20.78
N ASP A 119 4.85 -11.65 21.83
CA ASP A 119 3.57 -12.00 22.47
C ASP A 119 2.69 -10.77 22.75
N LEU A 120 3.32 -9.61 23.01
CA LEU A 120 2.67 -8.32 23.23
C LEU A 120 1.85 -7.83 22.02
N VAL A 121 2.30 -8.09 20.80
CA VAL A 121 1.53 -7.73 19.59
C VAL A 121 0.53 -8.83 19.27
N GLN A 122 0.90 -10.09 19.49
CA GLN A 122 0.05 -11.24 19.17
C GLN A 122 -1.31 -11.20 19.89
N GLU A 123 -1.39 -10.66 21.10
CA GLU A 123 -2.65 -10.57 21.84
C GLU A 123 -3.69 -9.62 21.20
N HIS A 124 -3.24 -8.66 20.39
CA HIS A 124 -4.12 -7.67 19.77
C HIS A 124 -4.57 -8.05 18.34
N LEU A 125 -3.81 -8.88 17.65
CA LEU A 125 -4.08 -9.29 16.27
C LEU A 125 -5.43 -10.02 16.06
N PRO A 126 -5.95 -10.84 17.01
CA PRO A 126 -7.28 -11.42 16.87
C PRO A 126 -8.40 -10.39 16.68
N CYS A 127 -8.27 -9.19 17.25
CA CYS A 127 -9.23 -8.10 17.05
C CYS A 127 -9.26 -7.67 15.59
N ILE A 128 -8.09 -7.45 14.98
CA ILE A 128 -7.91 -7.06 13.58
C ILE A 128 -8.44 -8.17 12.66
N ALA A 129 -8.04 -9.42 12.89
CA ALA A 129 -8.51 -10.53 12.07
C ALA A 129 -10.03 -10.71 12.13
N ASN A 130 -10.63 -10.59 13.31
CA ASN A 130 -12.08 -10.66 13.44
C ASN A 130 -12.76 -9.49 12.72
N HIS A 131 -12.22 -8.27 12.84
CA HIS A 131 -12.74 -7.10 12.13
C HIS A 131 -12.79 -7.32 10.62
N TYR A 132 -11.70 -7.77 10.00
CA TYR A 132 -11.65 -8.03 8.56
C TYR A 132 -12.56 -9.19 8.12
N SER A 133 -12.76 -10.18 8.98
CA SER A 133 -13.73 -11.26 8.74
C SER A 133 -15.17 -10.74 8.70
N GLU A 134 -15.53 -9.81 9.60
CA GLU A 134 -16.86 -9.18 9.62
C GLU A 134 -17.06 -8.21 8.45
N LEU A 135 -16.02 -7.46 8.03
CA LEU A 135 -16.11 -6.59 6.85
C LEU A 135 -16.41 -7.36 5.57
N CYS A 136 -15.86 -8.57 5.42
CA CYS A 136 -16.22 -9.42 4.28
C CYS A 136 -17.71 -9.75 4.25
N LYS A 137 -18.36 -9.90 5.42
CA LYS A 137 -19.81 -10.14 5.51
C LYS A 137 -20.61 -8.87 5.20
N GLU A 138 -20.12 -7.71 5.63
CA GLU A 138 -20.82 -6.43 5.50
C GLU A 138 -20.66 -5.77 4.12
N PHE A 139 -19.45 -5.81 3.56
CA PHE A 139 -19.06 -5.07 2.35
C PHE A 139 -18.54 -5.96 1.22
N GLY A 140 -18.33 -7.25 1.45
CA GLY A 140 -17.84 -8.18 0.42
C GLY A 140 -18.83 -8.31 -0.74
N GLN A 141 -18.31 -8.36 -1.97
CA GLN A 141 -19.10 -8.66 -3.16
C GLN A 141 -18.54 -9.92 -3.82
N GLY A 142 -19.22 -11.06 -3.67
CA GLY A 142 -18.72 -12.34 -4.18
C GLY A 142 -17.71 -12.99 -3.23
N GLU A 143 -16.66 -13.62 -3.78
CA GLU A 143 -15.61 -14.24 -2.95
C GLU A 143 -14.82 -13.17 -2.21
N CYS A 144 -14.80 -13.29 -0.89
CA CYS A 144 -14.11 -12.38 0.01
C CYS A 144 -13.31 -13.18 1.03
N HIS A 145 -12.03 -12.83 1.15
CA HIS A 145 -11.15 -13.40 2.15
C HIS A 145 -10.67 -12.28 3.06
N GLY A 146 -10.81 -12.51 4.36
CA GLY A 146 -10.36 -11.62 5.43
C GLY A 146 -9.94 -12.44 6.64
N GLY A 147 -9.42 -11.77 7.66
CA GLY A 147 -9.04 -12.41 8.92
C GLY A 147 -7.65 -13.01 8.91
N ASN A 148 -7.45 -14.17 9.54
CA ASN A 148 -6.09 -14.71 9.73
C ASN A 148 -5.32 -14.96 8.42
N LYS A 149 -6.04 -15.16 7.29
CA LYS A 149 -5.41 -15.36 5.97
C LYS A 149 -4.74 -14.08 5.45
N THR A 150 -5.32 -12.92 5.75
CA THR A 150 -4.92 -11.61 5.23
C THR A 150 -4.25 -10.72 6.27
N LEU A 151 -4.25 -11.17 7.53
CA LEU A 151 -3.74 -10.45 8.70
C LEU A 151 -2.30 -9.93 8.54
N SER A 152 -1.44 -10.63 7.80
CA SER A 152 -0.07 -10.19 7.53
C SER A 152 0.00 -8.93 6.67
N GLU A 153 -1.03 -8.61 5.90
CA GLU A 153 -1.15 -7.38 5.10
C GLU A 153 -2.11 -6.36 5.75
N ASP A 154 -3.19 -6.85 6.36
CA ASP A 154 -4.20 -6.01 7.01
C ASP A 154 -3.63 -5.27 8.23
N ALA A 155 -2.73 -5.89 9.01
CA ALA A 155 -2.09 -5.22 10.15
C ALA A 155 -1.14 -4.09 9.73
N PRO A 156 -0.22 -4.27 8.75
CA PRO A 156 0.52 -3.17 8.14
C PRO A 156 -0.35 -2.07 7.54
N ASP A 157 -1.49 -2.40 6.93
CA ASP A 157 -2.44 -1.40 6.43
C ASP A 157 -2.97 -0.51 7.55
N VAL A 158 -3.42 -1.13 8.65
CA VAL A 158 -3.97 -0.41 9.81
C VAL A 158 -2.90 0.49 10.43
N GLU A 159 -1.72 -0.04 10.75
CA GLU A 159 -0.67 0.76 11.42
C GLU A 159 -0.01 1.76 10.47
N GLY A 160 0.14 1.42 9.20
CA GLY A 160 0.63 2.33 8.18
C GLY A 160 -0.29 3.55 8.04
N LEU A 161 -1.61 3.33 8.05
CA LEU A 161 -2.57 4.42 7.99
C LEU A 161 -2.60 5.26 9.28
N ARG A 162 -2.61 4.62 10.45
CA ARG A 162 -2.55 5.32 11.75
C ARG A 162 -1.31 6.20 11.85
N THR A 163 -0.15 5.64 11.53
CA THR A 163 1.11 6.39 11.51
C THR A 163 1.07 7.56 10.52
N ALA A 164 0.48 7.35 9.33
CA ALA A 164 0.31 8.43 8.35
C ALA A 164 -0.60 9.56 8.89
N TYR A 165 -1.66 9.19 9.62
CA TYR A 165 -2.57 10.15 10.23
C TYR A 165 -1.93 10.90 11.41
N ASP A 166 -1.11 10.24 12.22
CA ASP A 166 -0.36 10.89 13.29
C ASP A 166 0.63 11.93 12.76
N MET A 167 1.34 11.59 11.67
CA MET A 167 2.19 12.54 10.96
C MET A 167 1.39 13.71 10.41
N PHE A 168 0.24 13.45 9.78
CA PHE A 168 -0.69 14.48 9.33
C PHE A 168 -1.18 15.37 10.49
N SER A 169 -1.53 14.77 11.62
CA SER A 169 -2.04 15.45 12.81
C SER A 169 -0.97 16.28 13.53
N SER A 170 0.29 15.85 13.50
CA SER A 170 1.42 16.63 14.02
C SER A 170 1.70 17.88 13.18
N ARG A 171 1.36 17.84 11.89
CA ARG A 171 1.61 18.91 10.93
C ARG A 171 0.56 20.02 10.95
N TYR A 172 -0.65 19.72 11.42
CA TYR A 172 -1.80 20.61 11.36
C TYR A 172 -2.54 20.67 12.69
N SER A 173 -2.80 21.88 13.19
CA SER A 173 -3.64 22.08 14.37
C SER A 173 -5.09 21.61 14.15
N GLU A 174 -5.82 21.35 15.24
CA GLU A 174 -7.26 21.00 15.18
C GLU A 174 -8.10 22.00 14.37
N GLN A 175 -7.77 23.29 14.46
CA GLN A 175 -8.44 24.33 13.69
C GLN A 175 -8.12 24.24 12.19
N GLU A 176 -6.88 23.90 11.85
CA GLU A 176 -6.46 23.69 10.46
C GLU A 176 -7.06 22.42 9.84
N LYS A 177 -7.17 21.33 10.60
CA LYS A 177 -7.85 20.10 10.15
C LYS A 177 -9.31 20.37 9.79
N LYS A 178 -10.00 21.21 10.56
CA LYS A 178 -11.40 21.61 10.32
C LYS A 178 -11.56 22.66 9.22
N LYS A 179 -10.48 23.21 8.67
CA LYS A 179 -10.55 24.22 7.61
C LYS A 179 -11.00 23.57 6.29
N TYR A 180 -11.96 24.20 5.62
CA TYR A 180 -12.45 23.74 4.33
C TYR A 180 -11.44 24.00 3.20
N LEU A 181 -11.23 22.96 2.39
CA LEU A 181 -10.51 23.02 1.14
C LEU A 181 -11.47 23.43 0.03
N LYS A 182 -11.50 24.74 -0.27
CA LYS A 182 -12.50 25.39 -1.13
C LYS A 182 -12.75 24.71 -2.48
N LYS A 183 -11.75 24.09 -3.09
CA LYS A 183 -11.87 23.45 -4.41
C LYS A 183 -12.72 22.18 -4.40
N ILE A 184 -12.77 21.45 -3.27
CA ILE A 184 -13.51 20.18 -3.12
C ILE A 184 -14.57 20.22 -2.03
N ASN A 185 -14.69 21.36 -1.33
CA ASN A 185 -15.72 21.60 -0.31
C ASN A 185 -15.77 20.55 0.81
N VAL A 186 -14.61 20.06 1.24
CA VAL A 186 -14.46 19.16 2.40
C VAL A 186 -13.43 19.74 3.36
N THR A 187 -13.43 19.30 4.61
CA THR A 187 -12.38 19.68 5.57
C THR A 187 -11.05 19.05 5.20
N ARG A 188 -9.95 19.61 5.70
CA ARG A 188 -8.62 19.01 5.54
C ARG A 188 -8.56 17.60 6.15
N ASP A 189 -9.26 17.39 7.26
CA ASP A 189 -9.42 16.08 7.91
C ASP A 189 -10.13 15.06 7.01
N GLN A 190 -11.28 15.44 6.44
CA GLN A 190 -12.00 14.60 5.48
C GLN A 190 -11.18 14.33 4.22
N ALA A 191 -10.44 15.33 3.73
CA ALA A 191 -9.60 15.18 2.54
C ALA A 191 -8.49 14.15 2.72
N PHE A 192 -8.02 13.90 3.95
CA PHE A 192 -7.03 12.85 4.23
C PHE A 192 -7.63 11.49 3.85
N PHE A 193 -8.83 11.19 4.37
CA PHE A 193 -9.52 9.93 4.10
C PHE A 193 -9.97 9.83 2.64
N TYR A 194 -10.45 10.92 2.04
CA TYR A 194 -10.78 10.92 0.60
C TYR A 194 -9.58 10.62 -0.28
N SER A 195 -8.36 11.04 0.11
CA SER A 195 -7.15 10.78 -0.69
C SER A 195 -6.86 9.28 -0.84
N LEU A 196 -7.17 8.48 0.18
CA LEU A 196 -7.02 7.02 0.17
C LEU A 196 -8.01 6.36 -0.80
N GLY A 197 -9.28 6.78 -0.72
CA GLY A 197 -10.33 6.29 -1.61
C GLY A 197 -10.07 6.65 -3.07
N MET A 198 -9.67 7.90 -3.34
CA MET A 198 -9.36 8.37 -4.70
C MET A 198 -8.21 7.59 -5.35
N ASN A 199 -7.20 7.19 -4.57
CA ASN A 199 -6.07 6.39 -5.07
C ASN A 199 -6.48 4.97 -5.50
N SER A 200 -7.59 4.47 -4.96
CA SER A 200 -8.00 3.08 -5.08
C SER A 200 -9.22 2.90 -5.99
N CYS A 201 -9.83 4.00 -6.44
CA CYS A 201 -10.95 4.02 -7.38
C CYS A 201 -10.62 3.27 -8.68
N GLY A 202 -11.50 2.34 -9.07
CA GLY A 202 -11.41 1.63 -10.35
C GLY A 202 -10.48 0.41 -10.36
N GLN A 203 -9.86 0.08 -9.23
CA GLN A 203 -9.24 -1.23 -9.06
C GLN A 203 -10.35 -2.30 -9.06
N LYS A 204 -10.22 -3.33 -9.91
CA LYS A 204 -11.23 -4.39 -10.00
C LYS A 204 -11.16 -5.25 -8.75
N ASP A 205 -12.16 -5.11 -7.89
CA ASP A 205 -12.18 -5.79 -6.58
C ASP A 205 -12.27 -7.32 -6.66
N TYR A 206 -12.93 -7.92 -7.67
CA TYR A 206 -13.45 -9.29 -7.52
C TYR A 206 -13.22 -10.28 -8.67
N THR A 207 -12.65 -9.88 -9.81
CA THR A 207 -12.53 -10.81 -10.96
C THR A 207 -11.22 -11.59 -11.01
N THR A 208 -10.24 -11.29 -10.15
CA THR A 208 -8.89 -11.87 -10.22
C THR A 208 -8.22 -12.02 -8.84
N HIS A 209 -8.96 -12.06 -7.73
CA HIS A 209 -8.35 -12.41 -6.45
C HIS A 209 -7.93 -13.88 -6.51
N SER A 210 -6.64 -14.11 -6.70
CA SER A 210 -6.03 -15.45 -6.63
C SER A 210 -6.18 -15.96 -5.20
N GLU A 211 -6.40 -17.25 -5.00
CA GLU A 211 -6.33 -17.86 -3.67
C GLU A 211 -4.96 -17.62 -2.99
N GLU A 212 -3.92 -17.35 -3.79
CA GLU A 212 -2.56 -17.04 -3.33
C GLU A 212 -2.36 -15.57 -2.94
N ASP A 213 -3.30 -14.66 -3.25
CA ASP A 213 -3.21 -13.27 -2.80
C ASP A 213 -3.41 -13.21 -1.29
N LYS A 214 -2.44 -12.60 -0.61
CA LYS A 214 -2.44 -12.42 0.85
C LYS A 214 -3.17 -11.14 1.25
N HIS A 215 -3.53 -10.28 0.30
CA HIS A 215 -4.27 -9.08 0.59
C HIS A 215 -5.77 -9.36 0.66
N SER A 216 -6.46 -8.65 1.55
CA SER A 216 -7.91 -8.51 1.44
C SER A 216 -8.29 -7.81 0.13
N PRO A 217 -9.51 -8.02 -0.41
CA PRO A 217 -9.99 -7.23 -1.54
C PRO A 217 -9.90 -5.73 -1.29
N MET A 218 -9.63 -4.92 -2.31
CA MET A 218 -9.28 -3.49 -2.13
C MET A 218 -10.37 -2.71 -1.37
N LEU A 219 -11.66 -2.93 -1.67
CA LEU A 219 -12.77 -2.34 -0.90
C LEU A 219 -12.71 -2.71 0.60
N ILE A 220 -12.34 -3.95 0.90
CA ILE A 220 -12.23 -4.47 2.27
C ILE A 220 -11.02 -3.87 2.97
N ARG A 221 -9.87 -3.77 2.29
CA ARG A 221 -8.66 -3.10 2.80
C ARG A 221 -8.97 -1.67 3.21
N LEU A 222 -9.52 -0.90 2.27
CA LEU A 222 -9.83 0.51 2.50
C LEU A 222 -10.81 0.70 3.64
N ASN A 223 -11.92 -0.04 3.62
CA ASN A 223 -12.90 0.09 4.68
C ASN A 223 -12.31 -0.37 6.00
N GLY A 224 -11.56 -1.46 6.06
CA GLY A 224 -11.07 -2.02 7.32
C GLY A 224 -10.07 -1.17 8.05
N MET A 225 -9.10 -0.59 7.35
CA MET A 225 -8.18 0.34 8.01
C MET A 225 -8.88 1.63 8.44
N VAL A 226 -9.87 2.12 7.67
CA VAL A 226 -10.58 3.37 7.97
C VAL A 226 -11.65 3.22 9.05
N SER A 227 -12.39 2.11 9.09
CA SER A 227 -13.41 1.84 10.13
C SER A 227 -12.81 1.54 11.49
N LEU A 228 -11.49 1.33 11.59
CA LEU A 228 -10.76 1.27 12.85
C LEU A 228 -10.21 2.63 13.28
N MET A 229 -10.56 3.75 12.62
CA MET A 229 -10.10 5.07 13.03
C MET A 229 -11.21 5.88 13.71
N PRO A 230 -11.15 6.12 15.04
CA PRO A 230 -12.02 7.09 15.70
C PRO A 230 -11.97 8.48 15.05
N GLU A 231 -10.81 8.85 14.49
CA GLU A 231 -10.57 10.05 13.69
C GLU A 231 -11.52 10.12 12.49
N PHE A 232 -11.70 9.02 11.75
CA PHE A 232 -12.62 8.94 10.64
C PHE A 232 -14.05 9.18 11.12
N SER A 233 -14.44 8.50 12.19
CA SER A 233 -15.77 8.68 12.79
C SER A 233 -16.04 10.14 13.17
N ARG A 234 -15.06 10.83 13.76
CA ARG A 234 -15.15 12.27 14.08
C ARG A 234 -15.20 13.15 12.83
N SER A 235 -14.34 12.87 11.85
CA SER A 235 -14.25 13.60 10.56
C SER A 235 -15.55 13.59 9.77
N PHE A 236 -16.23 12.44 9.76
CA PHE A 236 -17.48 12.22 9.01
C PHE A 236 -18.73 12.26 9.89
N GLN A 237 -18.57 12.57 11.18
CA GLN A 237 -19.67 12.66 12.15
C GLN A 237 -20.51 11.37 12.22
N CYS A 238 -19.84 10.22 12.13
CA CYS A 238 -20.47 8.91 12.28
C CYS A 238 -21.10 8.81 13.67
N ARG A 239 -22.26 8.14 13.74
CA ARG A 239 -23.03 7.92 14.96
C ARG A 239 -22.97 6.45 15.34
N LYS A 240 -23.16 6.15 16.62
CA LYS A 240 -23.31 4.76 17.10
C LYS A 240 -24.39 4.05 16.28
N GLY A 241 -24.03 2.92 15.68
CA GLY A 241 -24.89 2.14 14.78
C GLY A 241 -24.64 2.38 13.28
N ASP A 242 -23.89 3.43 12.90
CA ASP A 242 -23.41 3.55 11.53
C ASP A 242 -22.36 2.45 11.24
N ARG A 243 -22.36 1.93 10.02
CA ARG A 243 -21.53 0.78 9.63
C ARG A 243 -20.02 1.00 9.75
N MET A 244 -19.58 2.26 9.64
CA MET A 244 -18.18 2.67 9.73
C MET A 244 -17.85 3.37 11.06
N TYR A 245 -18.76 3.32 12.04
CA TYR A 245 -18.54 3.95 13.33
C TYR A 245 -17.57 3.12 14.18
N THR A 246 -16.61 3.80 14.78
CA THR A 246 -15.80 3.30 15.89
C THR A 246 -15.48 4.46 16.85
N ASP A 247 -15.20 4.12 18.10
CA ASP A 247 -14.62 5.02 19.10
C ASP A 247 -13.39 4.38 19.75
N GLU A 248 -12.74 5.10 20.67
CA GLU A 248 -11.53 4.65 21.36
C GLU A 248 -11.73 3.35 22.15
N GLU A 249 -12.96 3.04 22.55
CA GLU A 249 -13.29 1.84 23.33
C GLU A 249 -13.54 0.61 22.43
N THR A 250 -13.98 0.83 21.20
CA THR A 250 -14.44 -0.22 20.28
C THR A 250 -13.48 -0.51 19.13
N THR A 251 -12.50 0.36 18.92
CA THR A 251 -11.47 0.19 17.91
C THR A 251 -10.44 -0.89 18.29
N CYS A 252 -9.83 -1.50 17.28
CA CYS A 252 -8.67 -2.37 17.40
C CYS A 252 -7.39 -1.58 17.10
N TYR A 253 -6.34 -1.80 17.89
CA TYR A 253 -4.99 -1.28 17.67
C TYR A 253 -4.05 -2.46 17.49
N VAL A 254 -3.09 -2.40 16.57
CA VAL A 254 -2.16 -3.52 16.39
C VAL A 254 -1.14 -3.58 17.53
N PHE A 255 -0.73 -2.43 18.06
CA PHE A 255 0.21 -2.34 19.19
C PHE A 255 -0.47 -2.13 20.56
N GLY A 256 -1.78 -2.30 20.63
CA GLY A 256 -2.56 -2.06 21.85
C GLY A 256 -2.90 -0.58 22.09
N ASN A 257 -3.70 -0.31 23.12
CA ASN A 257 -4.07 1.05 23.51
C ASN A 257 -2.87 1.74 24.18
N ASN A 258 -2.62 3.00 23.83
CA ASN A 258 -1.68 3.87 24.55
C ASN A 258 -2.19 4.24 25.95
#